data_AF-A0A6A6J6I7-F1
#
_entry.id   AF-A0A6A6J6I7-F1
#
_cell.length_a   1.000
_cell.length_b   1.000
_cell.length_c   1.000
_cell.angle_alpha   90.00
_cell.angle_beta   90.00
_cell.angle_gamma   90.00
#
_symmetry.space_group_name_H-M   'P 1'
#
loop_
_entity.id
_entity.type
_entity.pdbx_description
1 polymer ?
#
loop_
_entity_poly.entity_id
_entity_poly.type
_entity_poly.pdbx_seq_one_letter_code
_entity_poly.pdbx_strand_id
1 'polypeptide(L)'
;MATTTQSQPKPALSFPRSIFAAVSPHPFLQAHLTASTPAKAPLRANGRTAQEFRVPGVNTGSLTHCNGSAVVRLGNTSVVCGVRAEILKAEDAQGGGSDYTPTAEGDDDPERDTVEIGNLRLLVPNVELSTGSTPQHIPGSAPSTSAQTLITRIRSLLLSTHLLRLADLLIQYAPPAIDPDDPDAEPEKQVKAYWVLYIDIFFISIDGNAFDAAWLSALAALKDVRIPHAFWDEELETILCSDNPADARSLTLRGLPIPATFAVFEGRRDWDEEGEGEEINWVLSDPDAFEESVCRESVCVVVDCSAGRGSKGKKGPKDAVLRRIEKSAQRERVSFEHVGRPDTSGCWMIRSSARAVDLEIGALIES
;
A
#
# COMPACT_ATOMS: atom_id res chain seq x y z
N MET A 1 -46.63 39.52 -37.98
CA MET A 1 -45.19 39.64 -37.69
C MET A 1 -45.02 39.63 -36.18
N ALA A 2 -44.95 38.44 -35.58
CA ALA A 2 -44.65 38.30 -34.15
C ALA A 2 -43.13 38.18 -34.02
N THR A 3 -42.51 39.16 -33.36
CA THR A 3 -41.07 39.23 -33.16
C THR A 3 -40.71 38.30 -32.00
N THR A 4 -40.09 37.16 -32.31
CA THR A 4 -39.53 36.25 -31.30
C THR A 4 -38.32 36.92 -30.66
N THR A 5 -38.48 37.49 -29.46
CA THR A 5 -37.36 37.92 -28.62
C THR A 5 -36.58 36.69 -28.17
N GLN A 6 -35.39 36.48 -28.75
CA GLN A 6 -34.40 35.53 -28.26
C GLN A 6 -34.02 35.91 -26.82
N SER A 7 -34.24 35.00 -25.88
CA SER A 7 -33.77 35.16 -24.50
C SER A 7 -32.25 35.08 -24.49
N GLN A 8 -31.57 36.19 -24.21
CA GLN A 8 -30.12 36.17 -23.98
C GLN A 8 -29.80 35.27 -22.77
N PRO A 9 -28.76 34.40 -22.85
CA PRO A 9 -28.34 33.61 -21.71
C PRO A 9 -27.91 34.56 -20.59
N LYS A 10 -28.48 34.37 -19.39
CA LYS A 10 -28.10 35.14 -18.20
C LYS A 10 -26.58 35.03 -18.02
N PRO A 11 -25.86 36.14 -17.75
CA PRO A 11 -24.41 36.07 -17.53
C PRO A 11 -24.13 35.14 -16.36
N ALA A 12 -23.33 34.10 -16.61
CA ALA A 12 -22.92 33.16 -15.58
C ALA A 12 -22.13 33.90 -14.50
N LEU A 13 -22.37 33.57 -13.23
CA LEU A 13 -21.59 34.11 -12.12
C LEU A 13 -20.14 33.64 -12.26
N SER A 14 -19.22 34.58 -12.46
CA SER A 14 -17.78 34.30 -12.52
C SER A 14 -17.19 34.32 -11.12
N PHE A 15 -16.61 33.20 -10.69
CA PHE A 15 -15.96 33.07 -9.40
C PHE A 15 -14.44 32.96 -9.55
N PRO A 16 -13.65 33.51 -8.62
CA PRO A 16 -12.24 33.12 -8.47
C PRO A 16 -12.10 31.62 -8.24
N ARG A 17 -11.02 31.04 -8.74
CA ARG A 17 -10.76 29.60 -8.73
C ARG A 17 -10.92 28.95 -7.36
N SER A 18 -10.39 29.57 -6.31
CA SER A 18 -10.45 29.07 -4.93
C SER A 18 -11.88 29.06 -4.36
N ILE A 19 -12.68 30.08 -4.68
CA ILE A 19 -14.08 30.16 -4.25
C ILE A 19 -14.91 29.15 -5.00
N PHE A 20 -14.67 28.96 -6.30
CA PHE A 20 -15.39 27.98 -7.09
C PHE A 20 -15.13 26.55 -6.60
N ALA A 21 -13.87 26.22 -6.29
CA ALA A 21 -13.50 24.94 -5.71
C ALA A 21 -14.20 24.69 -4.36
N ALA A 22 -14.33 25.71 -3.51
CA ALA A 22 -14.96 25.57 -2.20
C ALA A 22 -16.49 25.51 -2.26
N VAL A 23 -17.13 26.31 -3.12
CA VAL A 23 -18.60 26.41 -3.21
C VAL A 23 -19.21 25.27 -4.03
N SER A 24 -18.51 24.79 -5.05
CA SER A 24 -19.01 23.77 -5.97
C SER A 24 -17.88 22.85 -6.43
N PRO A 25 -17.39 21.97 -5.55
CA PRO A 25 -16.20 21.16 -5.81
C PRO A 25 -16.39 20.16 -6.96
N HIS A 26 -17.58 19.59 -7.12
CA HIS A 26 -17.88 18.64 -8.18
C HIS A 26 -17.91 19.29 -9.58
N PRO A 27 -18.67 20.39 -9.83
CA PRO A 27 -18.56 21.14 -11.08
C PRO A 27 -17.16 21.68 -11.35
N PHE A 28 -16.42 22.05 -10.30
CA PHE A 28 -15.04 22.52 -10.43
C PHE A 28 -14.11 21.46 -11.01
N LEU A 29 -14.16 20.23 -10.49
CA LEU A 29 -13.34 19.12 -11.00
C LEU A 29 -13.76 18.75 -12.43
N GLN A 30 -15.07 18.69 -12.68
CA GLN A 30 -15.61 18.42 -14.02
C GLN A 30 -15.13 19.42 -15.07
N ALA A 31 -15.10 20.72 -14.73
CA ALA A 31 -14.63 21.77 -15.62
C ALA A 31 -13.17 21.55 -16.03
N HIS A 32 -12.30 21.14 -15.11
CA HIS A 32 -10.88 20.86 -15.40
C HIS A 32 -10.70 19.61 -16.27
N LEU A 33 -11.48 18.55 -16.01
CA LEU A 33 -11.43 17.31 -16.79
C LEU A 33 -12.06 17.44 -18.18
N THR A 34 -12.96 18.40 -18.37
CA THR A 34 -13.64 18.67 -19.64
C THR A 34 -12.96 19.77 -20.46
N ALA A 35 -12.10 20.61 -19.86
CA ALA A 35 -11.39 21.72 -20.49
C ALA A 35 -10.27 21.27 -21.45
N SER A 36 -10.57 20.32 -22.33
CA SER A 36 -9.72 19.94 -23.46
C SER A 36 -9.77 21.04 -24.52
N THR A 37 -8.62 21.59 -24.86
CA THR A 37 -8.47 22.47 -26.02
C THR A 37 -7.75 21.69 -27.12
N PRO A 38 -7.92 22.03 -28.41
CA PRO A 38 -7.24 21.32 -29.50
C PRO A 38 -5.71 21.31 -29.40
N ALA A 39 -5.12 22.17 -28.55
CA ALA A 39 -3.68 22.24 -28.30
C ALA A 39 -3.22 21.62 -26.97
N LYS A 40 -4.11 21.33 -26.01
CA LYS A 40 -3.75 20.80 -24.68
C LYS A 40 -4.76 19.78 -24.19
N ALA A 41 -4.25 18.62 -23.77
CA ALA A 41 -4.99 17.60 -23.07
C ALA A 41 -5.59 18.15 -21.76
N PRO A 42 -6.73 17.61 -21.29
CA PRO A 42 -7.33 18.02 -20.04
C PRO A 42 -6.38 17.73 -18.86
N LEU A 43 -6.22 18.72 -17.99
CA LEU A 43 -5.38 18.64 -16.80
C LEU A 43 -6.26 18.74 -15.55
N ARG A 44 -5.87 17.99 -14.51
CA ARG A 44 -6.46 18.07 -13.18
C ARG A 44 -6.20 19.44 -12.55
N ALA A 45 -6.87 19.72 -11.44
CA ALA A 45 -6.67 20.96 -10.69
C ALA A 45 -5.19 21.13 -10.24
N ASN A 46 -4.50 20.04 -9.93
CA ASN A 46 -3.08 20.05 -9.55
C ASN A 46 -2.11 20.12 -10.75
N GLY A 47 -2.61 20.18 -11.99
CA GLY A 47 -1.80 20.24 -13.21
C GLY A 47 -1.34 18.90 -13.77
N ARG A 48 -1.68 17.78 -13.11
CA ARG A 48 -1.38 16.42 -13.59
C ARG A 48 -2.40 15.94 -14.61
N THR A 49 -2.05 14.95 -15.42
CA THR A 49 -3.01 14.23 -16.27
C THR A 49 -3.87 13.25 -15.44
N ALA A 50 -4.95 12.74 -16.04
CA ALA A 50 -5.84 11.79 -15.36
C ALA A 50 -5.14 10.52 -14.86
N GLN A 51 -4.15 10.01 -15.59
CA GLN A 51 -3.44 8.76 -15.24
C GLN A 51 -2.06 8.95 -14.62
N GLU A 52 -1.70 10.18 -14.24
CA GLU A 52 -0.36 10.49 -13.74
C GLU A 52 -0.26 10.34 -12.22
N PHE A 53 0.64 9.45 -11.80
CA PHE A 53 1.02 9.23 -10.40
C PHE A 53 2.03 10.26 -9.91
N ARG A 54 1.97 10.59 -8.60
CA ARG A 54 3.06 11.32 -7.93
C ARG A 54 4.32 10.47 -7.89
N VAL A 55 5.47 11.09 -8.15
CA VAL A 55 6.78 10.42 -7.99
C VAL A 55 7.07 10.26 -6.49
N PRO A 56 7.31 9.03 -5.99
CA PRO A 56 7.67 8.80 -4.60
C PRO A 56 9.12 9.21 -4.34
N GLY A 57 9.34 10.07 -3.34
CA GLY A 57 10.64 10.27 -2.72
C GLY A 57 10.78 9.34 -1.51
N VAL A 58 11.73 8.41 -1.53
CA VAL A 58 11.94 7.44 -0.44
C VAL A 58 13.33 7.64 0.16
N ASN A 59 13.40 7.76 1.48
CA ASN A 59 14.66 7.81 2.23
C ASN A 59 14.64 6.78 3.35
N THR A 60 15.45 5.74 3.27
CA THR A 60 15.54 4.67 4.28
C THR A 60 16.58 5.01 5.35
N GLY A 61 16.51 4.39 6.53
CA GLY A 61 17.50 4.58 7.60
C GLY A 61 17.51 5.99 8.20
N SER A 62 16.37 6.70 8.17
CA SER A 62 16.27 8.08 8.66
C SER A 62 16.15 8.18 10.20
N LEU A 63 15.69 7.12 10.87
CA LEU A 63 15.53 7.06 12.33
C LEU A 63 16.59 6.11 12.93
N THR A 64 17.39 6.61 13.87
CA THR A 64 18.51 5.87 14.46
C THR A 64 18.12 4.85 15.53
N HIS A 65 16.96 5.03 16.16
CA HIS A 65 16.50 4.16 17.27
C HIS A 65 15.63 2.98 16.83
N CYS A 66 15.26 2.93 15.55
CA CYS A 66 14.46 1.85 14.99
C CYS A 66 15.37 0.80 14.35
N ASN A 67 14.94 -0.47 14.33
CA ASN A 67 15.65 -1.53 13.61
C ASN A 67 15.64 -1.31 12.10
N GLY A 68 14.57 -0.69 11.57
CA GLY A 68 14.48 -0.21 10.20
C GLY A 68 13.60 1.03 10.14
N SER A 69 13.83 1.91 9.18
CA SER A 69 13.00 3.10 9.03
C SER A 69 12.94 3.59 7.60
N ALA A 70 11.88 4.32 7.29
CA ALA A 70 11.76 5.02 6.02
C ALA A 70 10.92 6.28 6.14
N VAL A 71 11.31 7.31 5.39
CA VAL A 71 10.51 8.51 5.14
C VAL A 71 10.10 8.48 3.68
N VAL A 72 8.80 8.53 3.42
CA VAL A 72 8.23 8.54 2.07
C VAL A 72 7.46 9.81 1.85
N ARG A 73 7.71 10.45 0.71
CA ARG A 73 6.99 11.65 0.27
C ARG A 73 6.36 11.40 -1.09
N LEU A 74 5.04 11.47 -1.15
CA LEU A 74 4.22 11.46 -2.36
C LEU A 74 3.62 12.86 -2.55
N GLY A 75 4.33 13.71 -3.29
CA GLY A 75 3.93 15.11 -3.46
C GLY A 75 3.90 15.87 -2.13
N ASN A 76 2.71 16.20 -1.63
CA ASN A 76 2.50 16.83 -0.33
C ASN A 76 2.14 15.84 0.78
N THR A 77 1.84 14.57 0.46
CA THR A 77 1.66 13.52 1.46
C THR A 77 3.03 13.06 1.93
N SER A 78 3.33 13.19 3.23
CA SER A 78 4.61 12.78 3.81
C SER A 78 4.37 11.85 5.00
N VAL A 79 5.04 10.70 4.99
CA VAL A 79 4.87 9.61 5.95
C VAL A 79 6.23 9.16 6.45
N VAL A 80 6.32 8.87 7.74
CA VAL A 80 7.48 8.27 8.39
C VAL A 80 7.06 6.91 8.91
N CYS A 81 7.83 5.88 8.63
CA CYS A 81 7.65 4.57 9.21
C CYS A 81 8.90 4.15 9.98
N GLY A 82 8.70 3.65 11.19
CA GLY A 82 9.71 2.99 12.00
C GLY A 82 9.30 1.55 12.28
N VAL A 83 10.24 0.63 12.16
CA VAL A 83 10.07 -0.78 12.53
C VAL A 83 10.91 -1.07 13.77
N ARG A 84 10.27 -1.61 14.80
CA ARG A 84 10.90 -2.05 16.03
C ARG A 84 10.68 -3.54 16.21
N ALA A 85 11.76 -4.27 16.51
CA ALA A 85 11.71 -5.68 16.79
C ALA A 85 11.73 -5.91 18.31
N GLU A 86 10.80 -6.73 18.82
CA GLU A 86 10.78 -7.20 20.20
C GLU A 86 10.74 -8.72 20.24
N ILE A 87 11.18 -9.30 21.35
CA ILE A 87 11.23 -10.76 21.51
C ILE A 87 9.96 -11.23 22.23
N LEU A 88 9.24 -12.16 21.60
CA LEU A 88 8.15 -12.91 22.20
C LEU A 88 8.65 -14.33 22.49
N LYS A 89 8.67 -14.71 23.76
CA LYS A 89 9.03 -16.09 24.12
C LYS A 89 7.98 -17.08 23.63
N ALA A 90 8.42 -18.26 23.24
CA ALA A 90 7.52 -19.29 22.73
C ALA A 90 6.48 -19.72 23.79
N GLU A 91 6.83 -19.68 25.08
CA GLU A 91 5.92 -19.98 26.20
C GLU A 91 4.79 -18.96 26.36
N ASP A 92 5.03 -17.70 25.99
CA ASP A 92 4.07 -16.59 26.14
C ASP A 92 3.16 -16.43 24.92
N ALA A 93 3.49 -17.10 23.81
CA ALA A 93 2.73 -16.99 22.57
C ALA A 93 1.35 -17.67 22.70
N GLN A 94 0.29 -16.86 22.69
CA GLN A 94 -1.10 -17.34 22.69
C GLN A 94 -1.38 -18.09 21.39
N GLY A 95 -1.61 -19.41 21.48
CA GLY A 95 -1.55 -20.33 20.34
C GLY A 95 -0.65 -21.53 20.59
N GLY A 96 0.07 -21.51 21.73
CA GLY A 96 0.71 -22.62 22.46
C GLY A 96 0.80 -23.95 21.72
N GLY A 97 1.98 -24.22 21.17
CA GLY A 97 2.35 -25.54 20.68
C GLY A 97 2.03 -25.80 19.22
N SER A 98 2.31 -24.87 18.30
CA SER A 98 2.66 -25.38 16.98
C SER A 98 3.96 -26.17 17.17
N ASP A 99 3.92 -27.48 16.94
CA ASP A 99 5.06 -28.31 16.56
C ASP A 99 5.64 -27.76 15.23
N TYR A 100 5.99 -26.48 15.20
CA TYR A 100 6.83 -25.92 14.16
C TYR A 100 8.22 -26.50 14.41
N THR A 101 8.35 -27.74 13.97
CA THR A 101 9.63 -28.37 13.72
C THR A 101 10.06 -27.81 12.37
N PRO A 102 11.10 -26.96 12.33
CA PRO A 102 11.71 -26.63 11.05
C PRO A 102 12.18 -27.95 10.44
N THR A 103 11.53 -28.41 9.37
CA THR A 103 11.98 -29.60 8.64
C THR A 103 13.40 -29.35 8.12
N ALA A 104 14.25 -30.39 8.13
CA ALA A 104 15.65 -30.29 7.73
C ALA A 104 15.84 -29.78 6.28
N GLU A 105 14.80 -29.91 5.46
CA GLU A 105 14.70 -29.28 4.15
C GLU A 105 13.79 -28.05 4.25
N GLY A 106 14.34 -26.88 3.88
CA GLY A 106 13.68 -25.59 3.94
C GLY A 106 12.38 -25.55 3.16
N ASP A 107 11.28 -25.81 3.86
CA ASP A 107 9.92 -25.67 3.40
C ASP A 107 9.63 -24.15 3.28
N ASP A 108 10.06 -23.55 2.16
CA ASP A 108 9.74 -22.15 1.79
C ASP A 108 8.26 -22.09 1.35
N ASP A 109 7.35 -22.55 2.21
CA ASP A 109 5.90 -22.49 2.01
C ASP A 109 5.36 -21.13 2.51
N PRO A 110 5.02 -20.21 1.58
CA PRO A 110 4.54 -18.89 1.96
C PRO A 110 3.18 -18.92 2.68
N GLU A 111 2.34 -19.92 2.41
CA GLU A 111 1.00 -20.01 2.99
C GLU A 111 1.09 -20.42 4.46
N ARG A 112 1.84 -21.48 4.75
CA ARG A 112 2.11 -21.93 6.13
C ARG A 112 2.75 -20.83 6.97
N ASP A 113 3.81 -20.19 6.46
CA ASP A 113 4.48 -19.08 7.13
C ASP A 113 3.50 -17.99 7.55
N THR A 114 2.59 -17.61 6.65
CA THR A 114 1.66 -16.52 6.87
C THR A 114 0.59 -16.85 7.89
N VAL A 115 0.10 -18.11 7.87
CA VAL A 115 -0.86 -18.60 8.87
C VAL A 115 -0.22 -18.54 10.26
N GLU A 116 1.02 -19.01 10.40
CA GLU A 116 1.73 -19.00 11.67
C GLU A 116 2.05 -17.59 12.16
N ILE A 117 2.59 -16.73 11.29
CA ILE A 117 2.81 -15.29 11.57
C ILE A 117 1.52 -14.61 12.03
N GLY A 118 0.39 -14.93 11.39
CA GLY A 118 -0.94 -14.40 11.71
C GLY A 118 -1.45 -14.89 13.07
N ASN A 119 -1.30 -16.18 13.37
CA ASN A 119 -1.73 -16.81 14.62
C ASN A 119 -0.92 -16.30 15.82
N LEU A 120 0.40 -16.25 15.67
CA LEU A 120 1.35 -15.75 16.67
C LEU A 120 1.33 -14.22 16.80
N ARG A 121 0.64 -13.53 15.89
CA ARG A 121 0.52 -12.06 15.84
C ARG A 121 1.88 -11.35 15.80
N LEU A 122 2.83 -11.91 15.04
CA LEU A 122 4.20 -11.38 14.98
C LEU A 122 4.30 -10.02 14.26
N LEU A 123 3.24 -9.59 13.56
CA LEU A 123 3.19 -8.30 12.87
C LEU A 123 2.14 -7.40 13.49
N VAL A 124 2.61 -6.27 14.01
CA VAL A 124 1.76 -5.28 14.69
C VAL A 124 1.94 -3.94 13.97
N PRO A 125 1.20 -3.69 12.87
CA PRO A 125 1.18 -2.39 12.26
C PRO A 125 0.33 -1.43 13.08
N ASN A 126 0.79 -0.19 13.18
CA ASN A 126 0.12 0.91 13.85
C ASN A 126 0.19 2.15 12.95
N VAL A 127 -0.89 2.92 12.89
CA VAL A 127 -0.98 4.13 12.06
C VAL A 127 -1.48 5.28 12.91
N GLU A 128 -0.65 6.30 13.03
CA GLU A 128 -0.96 7.52 13.75
C GLU A 128 -1.30 8.64 12.76
N LEU A 129 -2.58 9.04 12.76
CA LEU A 129 -3.08 10.17 11.97
C LEU A 129 -3.16 11.47 12.79
N SER A 130 -3.29 11.37 14.13
CA SER A 130 -3.50 12.48 15.06
C SER A 130 -2.19 13.23 15.37
N THR A 131 -1.48 13.60 14.31
CA THR A 131 -0.21 14.33 14.33
C THR A 131 -0.36 15.80 13.93
N GLY A 132 -1.58 16.24 13.59
CA GLY A 132 -1.81 17.51 12.89
C GLY A 132 -1.60 17.41 11.37
N SER A 133 -1.60 16.19 10.82
CA SER A 133 -1.40 15.90 9.40
C SER A 133 -2.44 16.53 8.46
N THR A 134 -3.66 16.74 8.96
CA THR A 134 -4.73 17.51 8.31
C THR A 134 -5.48 18.33 9.35
N PRO A 135 -6.23 19.39 8.94
CA PRO A 135 -7.10 20.12 9.86
C PRO A 135 -8.16 19.26 10.55
N GLN A 136 -8.48 18.08 9.99
CA GLN A 136 -9.45 17.14 10.56
C GLN A 136 -8.81 16.22 11.63
N HIS A 137 -7.49 16.07 11.61
CA HIS A 137 -6.75 15.21 12.53
C HIS A 137 -6.08 16.03 13.63
N ILE A 138 -6.83 16.30 14.69
CA ILE A 138 -6.35 17.09 15.83
C ILE A 138 -5.31 16.28 16.63
N PRO A 139 -4.16 16.87 16.97
CA PRO A 139 -3.16 16.18 17.79
C PRO A 139 -3.71 15.65 19.11
N GLY A 140 -3.37 14.40 19.44
CA GLY A 140 -3.76 13.77 20.71
C GLY A 140 -5.22 13.32 20.80
N SER A 141 -5.98 13.37 19.71
CA SER A 141 -7.30 12.71 19.66
C SER A 141 -7.18 11.19 19.69
N ALA A 142 -8.21 10.51 20.19
CA ALA A 142 -8.29 9.06 20.13
C ALA A 142 -8.22 8.55 18.67
N PRO A 143 -7.76 7.30 18.44
CA PRO A 143 -7.64 6.74 17.10
C PRO A 143 -8.97 6.81 16.33
N SER A 144 -8.95 7.45 15.17
CA SER A 144 -10.13 7.61 14.31
C SER A 144 -10.50 6.30 13.61
N THR A 145 -11.75 6.18 13.15
CA THR A 145 -12.20 5.03 12.33
C THR A 145 -11.37 4.87 11.06
N SER A 146 -10.93 5.99 10.46
CA SER A 146 -10.04 5.98 9.30
C SER A 146 -8.68 5.38 9.63
N ALA A 147 -8.07 5.77 10.75
CA ALA A 147 -6.81 5.18 11.23
C ALA A 147 -6.95 3.67 11.46
N GLN A 148 -8.00 3.23 12.16
CA GLN A 148 -8.26 1.81 12.42
C GLN A 148 -8.49 1.00 11.15
N THR A 149 -9.16 1.59 10.16
CA THR A 149 -9.40 0.96 8.86
C THR A 149 -8.08 0.83 8.08
N LEU A 150 -7.24 1.87 8.07
CA LEU A 150 -5.91 1.81 7.45
C LEU A 150 -5.03 0.75 8.11
N ILE A 151 -4.98 0.68 9.44
CA ILE A 151 -4.24 -0.35 10.19
C ILE A 151 -4.70 -1.74 9.77
N THR A 152 -6.01 -1.96 9.75
CA THR A 152 -6.59 -3.26 9.40
C THR A 152 -6.28 -3.65 7.95
N ARG A 153 -6.37 -2.68 7.01
CA ARG A 153 -6.03 -2.89 5.60
C ARG A 153 -4.54 -3.21 5.40
N ILE A 154 -3.64 -2.47 6.05
CA ILE A 154 -2.20 -2.71 6.00
C ILE A 154 -1.86 -4.08 6.60
N ARG A 155 -2.42 -4.43 7.77
CA ARG A 155 -2.22 -5.75 8.38
C ARG A 155 -2.70 -6.88 7.47
N SER A 156 -3.90 -6.74 6.90
CA SER A 156 -4.45 -7.72 5.98
C SER A 156 -3.58 -7.87 4.73
N LEU A 157 -3.00 -6.77 4.23
CA LEU A 157 -2.12 -6.80 3.05
C LEU A 157 -0.74 -7.39 3.37
N LEU A 158 -0.16 -7.10 4.54
CA LEU A 158 1.09 -7.72 5.01
C LEU A 158 0.99 -9.25 5.05
N LEU A 159 -0.14 -9.76 5.55
CA LEU A 159 -0.40 -11.20 5.58
C LEU A 159 -0.67 -11.74 4.18
N SER A 160 -1.59 -11.15 3.40
CA SER A 160 -1.97 -11.68 2.09
C SER A 160 -0.87 -11.62 1.02
N THR A 161 0.16 -10.81 1.22
CA THR A 161 1.29 -10.70 0.28
C THR A 161 2.39 -11.74 0.54
N HIS A 162 2.33 -12.48 1.65
CA HIS A 162 3.34 -13.47 2.06
C HIS A 162 4.78 -12.89 2.08
N LEU A 163 4.88 -11.61 2.39
CA LEU A 163 6.10 -10.82 2.21
C LEU A 163 7.22 -11.22 3.18
N LEU A 164 6.88 -11.67 4.38
CA LEU A 164 7.83 -12.08 5.40
C LEU A 164 7.94 -13.60 5.48
N ARG A 165 9.15 -14.07 5.77
CA ARG A 165 9.45 -15.48 6.02
C ARG A 165 9.43 -15.71 7.52
N LEU A 166 8.81 -16.81 7.97
CA LEU A 166 8.81 -17.13 9.39
C LEU A 166 10.23 -17.42 9.89
N ALA A 167 11.07 -18.06 9.08
CA ALA A 167 12.47 -18.34 9.39
C ALA A 167 13.29 -17.09 9.82
N ASP A 168 12.98 -15.93 9.24
CA ASP A 168 13.65 -14.66 9.56
C ASP A 168 13.17 -14.04 10.88
N LEU A 169 12.12 -14.59 11.49
CA LEU A 169 11.58 -14.16 12.77
C LEU A 169 11.84 -15.18 13.89
N LEU A 170 12.27 -16.40 13.57
CA LEU A 170 12.52 -17.44 14.58
C LEU A 170 13.86 -17.24 15.30
N ILE A 171 13.84 -17.56 16.59
CA ILE A 171 14.99 -17.76 17.46
C ILE A 171 14.99 -19.22 17.90
N GLN A 172 15.94 -19.98 17.37
CA GLN A 172 16.04 -21.43 17.55
C GLN A 172 17.25 -21.79 18.42
N TYR A 173 17.12 -22.89 19.15
CA TYR A 173 18.19 -23.52 19.89
C TYR A 173 18.35 -24.96 19.44
N ALA A 174 19.58 -25.36 19.10
CA ALA A 174 19.92 -26.74 18.82
C ALA A 174 20.74 -27.27 20.01
N PRO A 175 20.14 -28.05 20.93
CA PRO A 175 20.90 -28.67 22.00
C PRO A 175 21.96 -29.61 21.39
N PRO A 176 23.13 -29.78 22.04
CA PRO A 176 24.12 -30.75 21.57
C PRO A 176 23.50 -32.15 21.49
N ALA A 177 23.88 -32.93 20.46
CA ALA A 177 23.43 -34.31 20.30
C ALA A 177 23.93 -35.13 21.50
N ILE A 178 23.02 -35.41 22.43
CA ILE A 178 23.31 -36.17 23.66
C ILE A 178 22.94 -37.65 23.48
N ASP A 179 22.31 -38.05 22.36
CA ASP A 179 21.85 -39.42 22.17
C ASP A 179 23.05 -40.40 22.17
N PRO A 180 23.21 -41.23 23.23
CA PRO A 180 24.32 -42.16 23.30
C PRO A 180 24.14 -43.37 22.37
N ASP A 181 22.93 -43.56 21.81
CA ASP A 181 22.59 -44.67 20.92
C ASP A 181 22.74 -44.32 19.42
N ASP A 182 22.75 -43.02 19.05
CA ASP A 182 23.00 -42.54 17.67
C ASP A 182 23.85 -41.25 17.65
N PRO A 183 25.20 -41.36 17.54
CA PRO A 183 26.09 -40.20 17.50
C PRO A 183 26.02 -39.37 16.20
N ASP A 184 25.33 -39.86 15.17
CA ASP A 184 25.12 -39.16 13.90
C ASP A 184 23.73 -38.48 13.81
N ALA A 185 22.91 -38.56 14.87
CA ALA A 185 21.61 -37.90 14.91
C ALA A 185 21.74 -36.37 14.88
N GLU A 186 21.06 -35.72 13.92
CA GLU A 186 21.03 -34.26 13.85
C GLU A 186 20.30 -33.67 15.07
N PRO A 187 20.85 -32.62 15.71
CA PRO A 187 20.23 -32.03 16.88
C PRO A 187 18.87 -31.40 16.52
N GLU A 188 17.83 -31.83 17.22
CA GLU A 188 16.47 -31.35 17.00
C GLU A 188 16.36 -29.88 17.41
N LYS A 189 16.12 -28.99 16.43
CA LYS A 189 16.02 -27.55 16.67
C LYS A 189 14.71 -27.21 17.36
N GLN A 190 14.82 -26.64 18.54
CA GLN A 190 13.68 -26.16 19.31
C GLN A 190 13.50 -24.65 19.12
N VAL A 191 12.26 -24.22 18.90
CA VAL A 191 11.93 -22.79 18.87
C VAL A 191 11.83 -22.27 20.30
N LYS A 192 12.63 -21.26 20.64
CA LYS A 192 12.61 -20.64 21.98
C LYS A 192 11.88 -19.31 21.99
N ALA A 193 11.91 -18.58 20.88
CA ALA A 193 11.20 -17.31 20.73
C ALA A 193 11.00 -16.88 19.29
N TYR A 194 10.23 -15.81 19.15
CA TYR A 194 9.89 -15.14 17.90
C TYR A 194 10.22 -13.65 17.99
N TRP A 195 10.62 -13.07 16.87
CA TRP A 195 10.66 -11.63 16.70
C TRP A 195 9.27 -11.11 16.32
N VAL A 196 8.76 -10.19 17.12
CA VAL A 196 7.56 -9.41 16.84
C VAL A 196 8.00 -8.08 16.24
N LEU A 197 7.48 -7.77 15.05
CA LEU A 197 7.74 -6.50 14.36
C LEU A 197 6.59 -5.54 14.59
N TYR A 198 6.86 -4.50 15.36
CA TYR A 198 6.00 -3.32 15.48
C TYR A 198 6.33 -2.37 14.34
N ILE A 199 5.34 -2.08 13.51
CA ILE A 199 5.47 -1.22 12.33
C ILE A 199 4.67 0.04 12.60
N ASP A 200 5.33 1.07 13.12
CA ASP A 200 4.68 2.34 13.44
C ASP A 200 4.77 3.28 12.24
N ILE A 201 3.61 3.75 11.77
CA ILE A 201 3.47 4.63 10.62
C ILE A 201 2.89 5.96 11.10
N PHE A 202 3.64 7.04 10.93
CA PHE A 202 3.27 8.39 11.32
C PHE A 202 3.11 9.27 10.09
N PHE A 203 1.93 9.88 9.94
CA PHE A 203 1.72 10.86 8.89
C PHE A 203 2.19 12.24 9.34
N ILE A 204 3.06 12.89 8.58
CA ILE A 204 3.42 14.31 8.82
C ILE A 204 2.40 15.21 8.14
N SER A 205 2.00 14.86 6.93
CA SER A 205 1.05 15.61 6.10
C SER A 205 0.29 14.65 5.20
N ILE A 206 -1.00 14.91 4.98
CA ILE A 206 -1.85 14.09 4.11
C ILE A 206 -2.51 15.00 3.07
N ASP A 207 -2.22 14.73 1.80
CA ASP A 207 -2.84 15.36 0.63
C ASP A 207 -3.38 14.27 -0.31
N GLY A 208 -4.18 13.36 0.26
CA GLY A 208 -4.75 12.20 -0.41
C GLY A 208 -3.80 11.01 -0.52
N ASN A 209 -4.36 9.90 -0.98
CA ASN A 209 -3.75 8.58 -1.16
C ASN A 209 -2.97 8.08 0.06
N ALA A 210 -3.59 8.17 1.24
CA ALA A 210 -2.96 7.81 2.51
C ALA A 210 -2.54 6.34 2.55
N PHE A 211 -3.34 5.43 1.99
CA PHE A 211 -3.05 4.00 2.01
C PHE A 211 -1.77 3.65 1.24
N ASP A 212 -1.63 4.12 0.00
CA ASP A 212 -0.44 3.84 -0.81
C ASP A 212 0.82 4.42 -0.16
N ALA A 213 0.72 5.64 0.37
CA ALA A 213 1.82 6.29 1.10
C ALA A 213 2.26 5.49 2.33
N ALA A 214 1.31 5.05 3.16
CA ALA A 214 1.57 4.23 4.34
C ALA A 214 2.22 2.90 3.96
N TRP A 215 1.66 2.20 2.96
CA TRP A 215 2.20 0.92 2.52
C TRP A 215 3.61 1.05 1.96
N LEU A 216 3.87 2.03 1.10
CA LEU A 216 5.21 2.28 0.56
C LEU A 216 6.21 2.58 1.67
N SER A 217 5.81 3.34 2.69
CA SER A 217 6.67 3.62 3.86
C SER A 217 6.97 2.36 4.67
N ALA A 218 5.97 1.51 4.93
CA ALA A 218 6.15 0.24 5.63
C ALA A 218 7.04 -0.72 4.85
N LEU A 219 6.82 -0.85 3.54
CA LEU A 219 7.61 -1.70 2.66
C LEU A 219 9.07 -1.24 2.58
N ALA A 220 9.31 0.07 2.47
CA ALA A 220 10.65 0.64 2.48
C ALA A 220 11.34 0.45 3.83
N ALA A 221 10.62 0.64 4.94
CA ALA A 221 11.17 0.43 6.28
C ALA A 221 11.50 -1.05 6.53
N LEU A 222 10.63 -1.98 6.14
CA LEU A 222 10.85 -3.43 6.26
C LEU A 222 12.09 -3.90 5.47
N LYS A 223 12.39 -3.28 4.32
CA LYS A 223 13.62 -3.56 3.56
C LYS A 223 14.90 -3.09 4.25
N ASP A 224 14.78 -2.05 5.08
CA ASP A 224 15.87 -1.45 5.83
C ASP A 224 16.09 -2.13 7.19
N VAL A 225 15.18 -3.01 7.62
CA VAL A 225 15.25 -3.66 8.94
C VAL A 225 16.54 -4.44 9.13
N ARG A 226 17.21 -4.17 10.25
CA ARG A 226 18.35 -4.92 10.80
C ARG A 226 18.01 -5.41 12.20
N ILE A 227 17.86 -6.73 12.33
CA ILE A 227 17.55 -7.40 13.59
C ILE A 227 18.86 -7.92 14.18
N PRO A 228 19.19 -7.60 15.44
CA PRO A 228 20.38 -8.13 16.09
C PRO A 228 20.31 -9.66 16.19
N HIS A 229 21.46 -10.33 16.16
CA HIS A 229 21.50 -11.77 16.35
C HIS A 229 21.08 -12.12 17.78
N ALA A 230 20.00 -12.88 17.92
CA ALA A 230 19.53 -13.40 19.20
C ALA A 230 19.67 -14.92 19.26
N PHE A 231 20.11 -15.43 20.40
CA PHE A 231 20.32 -16.85 20.66
C PHE A 231 19.88 -17.22 22.07
N TRP A 232 19.57 -18.50 22.27
CA TRP A 232 19.25 -19.06 23.58
C TRP A 232 20.53 -19.40 24.34
N ASP A 233 20.62 -18.96 25.58
CA ASP A 233 21.68 -19.34 26.52
C ASP A 233 21.14 -20.38 27.50
N GLU A 234 21.78 -21.56 27.54
CA GLU A 234 21.35 -22.67 28.39
C GLU A 234 21.69 -22.46 29.86
N GLU A 235 22.78 -21.74 30.17
CA GLU A 235 23.21 -21.51 31.56
C GLU A 235 22.29 -20.50 32.27
N LEU A 236 21.88 -19.45 31.56
CA LEU A 236 21.00 -18.40 32.06
C LEU A 236 19.52 -18.64 31.79
N GLU A 237 19.18 -19.70 31.06
CA GLU A 237 17.82 -20.05 30.61
C GLU A 237 17.06 -18.84 30.01
N THR A 238 17.77 -18.03 29.21
CA THR A 238 17.22 -16.80 28.65
C THR A 238 17.75 -16.52 27.25
N ILE A 239 17.13 -15.57 26.57
CA ILE A 239 17.52 -15.15 25.22
C ILE A 239 18.47 -13.97 25.35
N LEU A 240 19.65 -14.12 24.76
CA LEU A 240 20.65 -13.06 24.70
C LEU A 240 20.72 -12.50 23.27
N CYS A 241 21.00 -11.21 23.18
CA CYS A 241 21.25 -10.54 21.90
C CYS A 241 22.74 -10.19 21.81
N SER A 242 23.32 -10.37 20.62
CA SER A 242 24.66 -9.86 20.34
C SER A 242 24.63 -8.33 20.28
N ASP A 243 25.58 -7.69 20.97
CA ASP A 243 25.79 -6.25 20.94
C ASP A 243 26.52 -5.79 19.66
N ASN A 244 27.07 -6.72 18.87
CA ASN A 244 27.83 -6.41 17.67
C ASN A 244 26.88 -6.15 16.47
N PRO A 245 26.87 -4.94 15.88
CA PRO A 245 26.04 -4.64 14.72
C PRO A 245 26.38 -5.46 13.47
N ALA A 246 27.57 -6.05 13.39
CA ALA A 246 27.97 -6.89 12.27
C ALA A 246 27.21 -8.22 12.23
N ASP A 247 26.70 -8.68 13.38
CA ASP A 247 25.92 -9.92 13.47
C ASP A 247 24.45 -9.69 13.15
N ALA A 248 24.04 -8.43 12.95
CA ALA A 248 22.65 -8.09 12.66
C ALA A 248 22.25 -8.56 11.26
N ARG A 249 21.13 -9.29 11.19
CA ARG A 249 20.58 -9.83 9.95
C ARG A 249 19.52 -8.91 9.36
N SER A 250 19.48 -8.84 8.03
CA SER A 250 18.39 -8.16 7.30
C SER A 250 17.28 -9.14 6.98
N LEU A 251 16.05 -8.65 6.89
CA LEU A 251 14.89 -9.47 6.49
C LEU A 251 14.94 -9.79 4.99
N THR A 252 14.67 -11.04 4.62
CA THR A 252 14.59 -11.49 3.22
C THR A 252 13.15 -11.44 2.73
N LEU A 253 12.74 -10.27 2.25
CA LEU A 253 11.36 -10.05 1.81
C LEU A 253 11.05 -10.81 0.51
N ARG A 254 9.89 -11.47 0.46
CA ARG A 254 9.33 -12.04 -0.77
C ARG A 254 8.59 -10.95 -1.54
N GLY A 255 8.83 -10.89 -2.85
CA GLY A 255 8.04 -10.04 -3.74
C GLY A 255 8.34 -8.54 -3.63
N LEU A 256 7.56 -7.76 -4.39
CA LEU A 256 7.51 -6.31 -4.31
C LEU A 256 6.08 -5.81 -4.56
N PRO A 257 5.16 -5.98 -3.58
CA PRO A 257 3.78 -5.54 -3.71
C PRO A 257 3.69 -4.00 -3.66
N ILE A 258 3.28 -3.38 -4.76
CA ILE A 258 3.06 -1.95 -4.89
C ILE A 258 1.56 -1.68 -5.09
N PRO A 259 0.92 -0.88 -4.23
CA PRO A 259 -0.46 -0.46 -4.39
C PRO A 259 -0.54 0.71 -5.38
N ALA A 260 -1.63 0.72 -6.14
CA ALA A 260 -2.01 1.79 -7.03
C ALA A 260 -3.49 2.08 -6.80
N THR A 261 -3.79 3.25 -6.23
CA THR A 261 -5.16 3.70 -5.98
C THR A 261 -5.68 4.57 -7.12
N PHE A 262 -6.92 4.29 -7.53
CA PHE A 262 -7.66 4.97 -8.57
C PHE A 262 -9.00 5.47 -8.00
N ALA A 263 -9.41 6.68 -8.37
CA ALA A 263 -10.72 7.24 -8.03
C ALA A 263 -11.58 7.36 -9.30
N VAL A 264 -12.87 7.07 -9.18
CA VAL A 264 -13.83 7.24 -10.27
C VAL A 264 -14.61 8.52 -10.02
N PHE A 265 -14.47 9.47 -10.95
CA PHE A 265 -15.24 10.70 -10.98
C PHE A 265 -16.38 10.57 -11.98
N GLU A 266 -17.61 10.56 -11.48
CA GLU A 266 -18.81 10.62 -12.30
C GLU A 266 -19.08 12.09 -12.67
N GLY A 267 -19.20 12.42 -13.94
CA GLY A 267 -19.65 13.74 -14.35
C GLY A 267 -20.56 13.67 -15.57
N ARG A 268 -21.01 14.85 -16.00
CA ARG A 268 -22.01 14.96 -17.07
C ARG A 268 -21.50 15.90 -18.15
N ARG A 269 -21.39 15.46 -19.41
CA ARG A 269 -21.16 16.43 -20.49
C ARG A 269 -22.42 17.26 -20.72
N ASP A 270 -22.21 18.41 -21.36
CA ASP A 270 -23.26 19.40 -21.58
C ASP A 270 -24.52 18.78 -22.18
N TRP A 271 -25.65 19.42 -21.89
CA TRP A 271 -26.95 19.04 -22.42
C TRP A 271 -26.94 19.19 -23.94
N ASP A 272 -27.02 18.09 -24.68
CA ASP A 272 -27.35 18.13 -26.10
C ASP A 272 -28.75 18.76 -26.28
N GLU A 273 -29.07 19.26 -27.48
CA GLU A 273 -30.34 19.94 -27.81
C GLU A 273 -31.60 19.11 -27.48
N GLU A 274 -31.44 17.80 -27.21
CA GLU A 274 -32.49 16.84 -26.84
C GLU A 274 -32.66 16.64 -25.31
N GLY A 275 -31.85 17.28 -24.46
CA GLY A 275 -32.03 17.28 -23.00
C GLY A 275 -31.50 16.04 -22.26
N GLU A 276 -30.81 15.13 -22.94
CA GLU A 276 -30.16 13.96 -22.34
C GLU A 276 -28.63 14.15 -22.26
N GLY A 277 -28.13 14.80 -21.20
CA GLY A 277 -26.66 14.93 -21.03
C GLY A 277 -26.00 13.57 -20.77
N GLU A 278 -25.03 13.18 -21.60
CA GLU A 278 -24.28 11.91 -21.51
C GLU A 278 -23.49 11.84 -20.18
N GLU A 279 -23.71 10.76 -19.42
CA GLU A 279 -22.93 10.45 -18.23
C GLU A 279 -21.52 9.98 -18.65
N ILE A 280 -20.49 10.65 -18.16
CA ILE A 280 -19.09 10.30 -18.44
C ILE A 280 -18.36 10.09 -17.14
N ASN A 281 -17.63 8.99 -17.09
CA ASN A 281 -16.82 8.62 -15.93
C ASN A 281 -15.35 8.81 -16.28
N TRP A 282 -14.63 9.52 -15.42
CA TRP A 282 -13.18 9.64 -15.47
C TRP A 282 -12.57 8.75 -14.40
N VAL A 283 -11.51 8.03 -14.75
CA VAL A 283 -10.68 7.31 -13.79
C VAL A 283 -9.44 8.15 -13.52
N LEU A 284 -9.26 8.57 -12.27
CA LEU A 284 -8.14 9.37 -11.80
C LEU A 284 -7.15 8.48 -11.05
N SER A 285 -5.91 8.41 -11.52
CA SER A 285 -4.83 7.74 -10.81
C SER A 285 -4.28 8.62 -9.69
N ASP A 286 -4.01 8.02 -8.53
CA ASP A 286 -3.40 8.68 -7.37
C ASP A 286 -4.10 10.00 -7.00
N PRO A 287 -5.34 9.92 -6.49
CA PRO A 287 -6.15 11.08 -6.17
C PRO A 287 -5.51 11.91 -5.05
N ASP A 288 -5.63 13.24 -5.15
CA ASP A 288 -5.30 14.14 -4.04
C ASP A 288 -6.47 14.28 -3.04
N ALA A 289 -6.25 15.00 -1.94
CA ALA A 289 -7.27 15.14 -0.90
C ALA A 289 -8.55 15.82 -1.41
N PHE A 290 -8.44 16.72 -2.39
CA PHE A 290 -9.59 17.38 -3.00
C PHE A 290 -10.39 16.37 -3.84
N GLU A 291 -9.72 15.60 -4.68
CA GLU A 291 -10.38 14.60 -5.53
C GLU A 291 -10.97 13.46 -4.72
N GLU A 292 -10.31 13.00 -3.65
CA GLU A 292 -10.88 12.03 -2.70
C GLU A 292 -12.18 12.54 -2.05
N SER A 293 -12.28 13.85 -1.79
CA SER A 293 -13.49 14.44 -1.22
C SER A 293 -14.66 14.53 -2.21
N VAL A 294 -14.37 14.49 -3.51
CA VAL A 294 -15.37 14.63 -4.58
C VAL A 294 -15.75 13.29 -5.19
N CYS A 295 -14.80 12.39 -5.36
CA CYS A 295 -15.02 11.07 -5.94
C CYS A 295 -15.72 10.16 -4.93
N ARG A 296 -16.77 9.46 -5.38
CA ARG A 296 -17.55 8.56 -4.52
C ARG A 296 -16.98 7.15 -4.46
N GLU A 297 -16.26 6.76 -5.50
CA GLU A 297 -15.73 5.42 -5.66
C GLU A 297 -14.21 5.48 -5.81
N SER A 298 -13.54 4.59 -5.11
CA SER A 298 -12.11 4.36 -5.20
C SER A 298 -11.83 2.87 -5.30
N VAL A 299 -10.78 2.54 -6.03
CA VAL A 299 -10.30 1.17 -6.24
C VAL A 299 -8.80 1.16 -5.98
N CYS A 300 -8.35 0.27 -5.11
CA CYS A 300 -6.93 0.05 -4.87
C CYS A 300 -6.54 -1.31 -5.48
N VAL A 301 -5.51 -1.30 -6.32
CA VAL A 301 -4.96 -2.48 -6.98
C VAL A 301 -3.55 -2.70 -6.46
N VAL A 302 -3.25 -3.89 -5.92
CA VAL A 302 -1.89 -4.22 -5.47
C VAL A 302 -1.25 -5.17 -6.47
N VAL A 303 -0.10 -4.76 -6.99
CA VAL A 303 0.65 -5.48 -8.02
C VAL A 303 2.02 -5.86 -7.48
N ASP A 304 2.40 -7.12 -7.63
CA ASP A 304 3.75 -7.59 -7.28
C ASP A 304 4.71 -7.39 -8.45
N CYS A 305 5.68 -6.50 -8.26
CA CYS A 305 6.65 -6.10 -9.28
C CYS A 305 7.98 -6.89 -9.21
N SER A 306 8.09 -7.93 -8.39
CA SER A 306 9.34 -8.68 -8.18
C SER A 306 9.88 -9.37 -9.44
N ALA A 307 9.02 -9.80 -10.37
CA ALA A 307 9.42 -10.45 -11.61
C ALA A 307 10.23 -9.53 -12.55
N GLY A 308 10.17 -8.21 -12.38
CA GLY A 308 10.88 -7.24 -13.24
C GLY A 308 12.38 -7.06 -12.95
N ARG A 309 12.89 -7.51 -11.78
CA ARG A 309 14.30 -7.25 -11.37
C ARG A 309 15.31 -8.35 -11.73
N GLY A 310 14.85 -9.50 -12.22
CA GLY A 310 15.68 -10.72 -12.34
C GLY A 310 16.44 -10.92 -13.65
N SER A 311 16.39 -10.03 -14.64
CA SER A 311 17.08 -10.26 -15.92
C SER A 311 17.66 -8.97 -16.49
N LYS A 312 18.96 -8.98 -16.81
CA LYS A 312 19.67 -7.93 -17.57
C LYS A 312 19.20 -7.89 -19.04
N GLY A 313 17.91 -7.71 -19.24
CA GLY A 313 17.27 -7.51 -20.53
C GLY A 313 15.92 -6.86 -20.25
N LYS A 314 15.66 -5.71 -20.89
CA LYS A 314 14.40 -4.95 -20.79
C LYS A 314 13.18 -5.88 -20.89
N LYS A 315 12.68 -6.35 -19.75
CA LYS A 315 11.39 -7.03 -19.62
C LYS A 315 10.44 -6.01 -19.00
N GLY A 316 9.54 -5.50 -19.84
CA GLY A 316 8.58 -4.47 -19.46
C GLY A 316 7.51 -4.98 -18.48
N PRO A 317 6.46 -4.17 -18.22
CA PRO A 317 5.41 -4.36 -17.19
C PRO A 317 4.51 -5.61 -17.33
N LYS A 318 4.90 -6.59 -18.16
CA LYS A 318 4.11 -7.74 -18.57
C LYS A 318 4.10 -8.92 -17.59
N ASP A 319 5.03 -8.93 -16.63
CA ASP A 319 5.20 -10.03 -15.66
C ASP A 319 4.69 -9.66 -14.24
N ALA A 320 3.96 -8.55 -14.11
CA ALA A 320 3.45 -8.09 -12.82
C ALA A 320 2.24 -8.93 -12.37
N VAL A 321 2.30 -9.52 -11.18
CA VAL A 321 1.23 -10.40 -10.68
C VAL A 321 0.24 -9.60 -9.85
N LEU A 322 -1.02 -9.58 -10.25
CA LEU A 322 -2.10 -8.97 -9.47
C LEU A 322 -2.31 -9.76 -8.18
N ARG A 323 -2.14 -9.09 -7.03
CA ARG A 323 -2.28 -9.71 -5.70
C ARG A 323 -3.61 -9.43 -5.04
N ARG A 324 -4.15 -8.22 -5.20
CA ARG A 324 -5.37 -7.80 -4.51
C ARG A 324 -6.07 -6.67 -5.26
N ILE A 325 -7.41 -6.70 -5.26
CA ILE A 325 -8.26 -5.57 -5.66
C ILE A 325 -9.19 -5.27 -4.49
N GLU A 326 -9.17 -4.03 -4.02
CA GLU A 326 -10.14 -3.53 -3.05
C GLU A 326 -10.98 -2.43 -3.70
N LYS A 327 -12.30 -2.49 -3.52
CA LYS A 327 -13.24 -1.46 -3.98
C LYS A 327 -13.91 -0.82 -2.78
N SER A 328 -14.00 0.51 -2.75
CA SER A 328 -14.88 1.19 -1.79
C SER A 328 -16.32 1.16 -2.34
N ALA A 329 -17.15 0.22 -1.89
CA ALA A 329 -18.48 0.04 -2.45
C ALA A 329 -19.52 0.98 -1.81
N GLN A 330 -20.23 1.74 -2.66
CA GLN A 330 -21.61 2.16 -2.40
C GLN A 330 -22.57 1.83 -3.58
N ARG A 331 -22.06 1.42 -4.75
CA ARG A 331 -22.83 0.87 -5.88
C ARG A 331 -22.07 -0.25 -6.61
N GLU A 332 -22.78 -1.32 -6.99
CA GLU A 332 -22.25 -2.49 -7.76
C GLU A 332 -22.08 -2.22 -9.27
N ARG A 333 -21.82 -0.97 -9.70
CA ARG A 333 -21.80 -0.65 -11.14
C ARG A 333 -20.51 -1.03 -11.85
N VAL A 334 -19.40 -1.13 -11.12
CA VAL A 334 -18.10 -1.50 -11.70
C VAL A 334 -17.87 -3.00 -11.54
N SER A 335 -18.38 -3.80 -12.47
CA SER A 335 -18.03 -5.22 -12.64
C SER A 335 -16.68 -5.31 -13.36
N PHE A 336 -15.68 -5.98 -12.76
CA PHE A 336 -14.42 -6.29 -13.46
C PHE A 336 -14.46 -7.75 -13.88
N GLU A 337 -14.86 -8.01 -15.13
CA GLU A 337 -14.72 -9.32 -15.76
C GLU A 337 -13.50 -9.28 -16.68
N HIS A 338 -12.48 -10.08 -16.36
CA HIS A 338 -11.24 -10.26 -17.12
C HIS A 338 -10.31 -9.05 -17.24
N VAL A 339 -9.29 -9.02 -16.37
CA VAL A 339 -8.02 -8.35 -16.66
C VAL A 339 -7.25 -9.27 -17.62
N GLY A 340 -7.39 -9.04 -18.93
CA GLY A 340 -6.74 -9.83 -19.97
C GLY A 340 -5.22 -9.67 -19.96
N ARG A 341 -4.50 -10.71 -20.43
CA ARG A 341 -3.04 -10.68 -20.63
C ARG A 341 -2.64 -9.40 -21.41
N PRO A 342 -1.51 -8.75 -21.05
CA PRO A 342 -1.09 -7.52 -21.69
C PRO A 342 -0.81 -7.75 -23.17
N ASP A 343 -1.33 -6.87 -24.02
CA ASP A 343 -0.98 -6.85 -25.44
C ASP A 343 0.50 -6.42 -25.60
N THR A 344 1.02 -6.53 -26.81
CA THR A 344 2.38 -6.22 -27.25
C THR A 344 2.93 -4.87 -26.74
N SER A 345 2.09 -3.92 -26.33
CA SER A 345 2.41 -2.62 -25.69
C SER A 345 2.57 -2.63 -24.15
N GLY A 346 2.23 -3.70 -23.43
CA GLY A 346 2.28 -3.74 -21.96
C GLY A 346 1.04 -3.16 -21.27
N CYS A 347 -0.07 -2.97 -22.00
CA CYS A 347 -1.31 -2.41 -21.49
C CYS A 347 -2.16 -3.46 -20.76
N TRP A 348 -2.63 -3.13 -19.55
CA TRP A 348 -3.59 -3.94 -18.80
C TRP A 348 -5.00 -3.37 -19.03
N MET A 349 -5.90 -4.15 -19.65
CA MET A 349 -7.28 -3.70 -19.87
C MET A 349 -8.11 -3.85 -18.60
N ILE A 350 -8.64 -2.74 -18.09
CA ILE A 350 -9.59 -2.70 -16.98
C ILE A 350 -10.98 -2.37 -17.56
N ARG A 351 -11.79 -3.38 -17.83
CA ARG A 351 -13.14 -3.19 -18.41
C ARG A 351 -14.16 -2.87 -17.31
N SER A 352 -14.74 -1.68 -17.35
CA SER A 352 -15.99 -1.38 -16.63
C SER A 352 -17.19 -1.69 -17.55
N SER A 353 -18.33 -2.08 -16.98
CA SER A 353 -19.57 -2.37 -17.74
C SER A 353 -20.12 -1.16 -18.52
N ALA A 354 -19.59 0.05 -18.28
CA ALA A 354 -20.08 1.30 -18.86
C ALA A 354 -19.25 1.86 -20.05
N ARG A 355 -18.19 1.15 -20.49
CA ARG A 355 -17.30 1.35 -21.66
C ARG A 355 -15.87 0.99 -21.20
N ALA A 356 -15.11 0.32 -22.06
CA ALA A 356 -13.75 -0.10 -21.78
C ALA A 356 -12.86 1.14 -21.53
N VAL A 357 -12.21 1.20 -20.38
CA VAL A 357 -11.21 2.22 -20.06
C VAL A 357 -9.85 1.53 -20.09
N ASP A 358 -9.02 1.85 -21.07
CA ASP A 358 -7.66 1.35 -21.15
C ASP A 358 -6.81 2.01 -20.04
N LEU A 359 -6.18 1.20 -19.17
CA LEU A 359 -5.35 1.67 -18.06
C LEU A 359 -3.90 1.21 -18.28
N GLU A 360 -3.01 2.15 -18.57
CA GLU A 360 -1.58 1.88 -18.70
C GLU A 360 -0.90 1.86 -17.32
N ILE A 361 -0.72 0.66 -16.75
CA ILE A 361 0.15 0.43 -15.57
C ILE A 361 1.62 0.32 -16.04
N GLY A 362 2.07 1.28 -16.87
CA GLY A 362 3.43 1.32 -17.40
C GLY A 362 4.39 2.12 -16.53
N ALA A 363 3.93 3.22 -15.94
CA ALA A 363 4.78 4.20 -15.29
C ALA A 363 5.24 3.85 -13.87
N LEU A 364 4.58 2.90 -13.19
CA LEU A 364 4.86 2.53 -11.79
C LEU A 364 6.11 1.67 -11.59
N ILE A 365 6.72 1.16 -12.67
CA ILE A 365 7.84 0.20 -12.60
C ILE A 365 9.18 0.82 -13.05
N GLU A 366 9.16 1.99 -13.70
CA GLU A 366 10.38 2.65 -14.23
C GLU A 366 11.00 3.71 -13.30
N SER A 367 10.34 4.10 -12.20
CA SER A 367 10.89 4.97 -11.14
C SER A 367 11.18 4.18 -9.87
#